data_AF-A0A0R0L2B8-F1
#
_entry.id   AF-A0A0R0L2B8-F1
#
_cell.length_a   1.000
_cell.length_b   1.000
_cell.length_c   1.000
_cell.angle_alpha   90.00
_cell.angle_beta   90.00
_cell.angle_gamma   90.00
#
_symmetry.space_group_name_H-M   'P 1'
#
loop_
_entity.id
_entity.type
_entity.pdbx_description
1 polymer ?
#
loop_
_entity_poly.entity_id
_entity_poly.type
_entity_poly.pdbx_seq_one_letter_code
_entity_poly.pdbx_strand_id
1 'polypeptide(L)'
;MDNLRQEKVQRFEEFVDKRLKPDLVHAIAQRDKVFEQQKIFADLGKNIENLEKNSVTSLRTLVNLGSEVYLQAEVPDTQHIFVDVGFGFHVEFTWSEALNYIEKREEKIARLACELTLHKFQIHRKGI
;
A
#
# COMPACT_ATOMS: atom_id res chain seq x y z
N MET A 1 -4.47 34.29 -39.53
CA MET A 1 -3.63 34.15 -38.31
C MET A 1 -4.22 33.12 -37.33
N ASP A 2 -5.38 32.52 -37.64
CA ASP A 2 -6.14 31.66 -36.73
C ASP A 2 -5.71 30.18 -36.75
N ASN A 3 -5.20 29.67 -37.88
CA ASN A 3 -4.70 28.30 -38.00
C ASN A 3 -3.56 27.99 -37.02
N LEU A 4 -2.66 28.95 -36.75
CA LEU A 4 -1.54 28.75 -35.83
C LEU A 4 -1.99 28.62 -34.36
N ARG A 5 -3.15 29.20 -34.02
CA ARG A 5 -3.73 29.08 -32.68
C ARG A 5 -4.44 27.74 -32.53
N GLN A 6 -5.16 27.28 -33.54
CA GLN A 6 -5.80 25.96 -33.54
C GLN A 6 -4.78 24.82 -33.45
N GLU A 7 -3.66 24.90 -34.16
CA GLU A 7 -2.60 23.88 -34.10
C GLU A 7 -1.96 23.79 -32.70
N LYS A 8 -1.78 24.94 -32.04
CA LYS A 8 -1.30 24.99 -30.65
C LYS A 8 -2.32 24.39 -29.69
N VAL A 9 -3.60 24.74 -29.84
CA VAL A 9 -4.68 24.20 -29.00
C VAL A 9 -4.78 22.68 -29.15
N GLN A 10 -4.71 22.14 -30.37
CA GLN A 10 -4.72 20.68 -30.59
C GLN A 10 -3.51 19.98 -29.96
N ARG A 11 -2.31 20.59 -30.05
CA ARG A 11 -1.13 20.06 -29.36
C ARG A 11 -1.28 20.05 -27.83
N PHE A 12 -1.90 21.08 -27.26
CA PHE A 12 -2.18 21.13 -25.84
C PHE A 12 -3.26 20.11 -25.44
N GLU A 13 -4.32 19.93 -26.23
CA GLU A 13 -5.34 18.91 -26.00
C GLU A 13 -4.75 17.50 -26.07
N GLU A 14 -3.95 17.19 -27.10
CA GLU A 14 -3.27 15.89 -27.20
C GLU A 14 -2.30 15.65 -26.05
N PHE A 15 -1.59 16.68 -25.59
CA PHE A 15 -0.68 16.55 -24.46
C PHE A 15 -1.43 16.32 -23.14
N VAL A 16 -2.53 17.03 -22.94
CA VAL A 16 -3.40 16.85 -21.76
C VAL A 16 -4.01 15.44 -21.75
N ASP A 17 -4.52 14.97 -22.89
CA ASP A 17 -5.19 13.67 -22.98
C ASP A 17 -4.23 12.49 -22.98
N LYS A 18 -3.11 12.56 -23.71
CA LYS A 18 -2.19 11.44 -23.88
C LYS A 18 -1.14 11.32 -22.78
N ARG A 19 -0.85 12.40 -22.05
CA ARG A 19 0.20 12.41 -21.01
C ARG A 19 -0.35 12.80 -19.65
N LEU A 20 -0.99 13.96 -19.54
CA LEU A 20 -1.36 14.51 -18.23
C LEU A 20 -2.41 13.66 -17.51
N LYS A 21 -3.51 13.30 -18.19
CA LYS A 21 -4.57 12.43 -17.64
C LYS A 21 -4.05 11.04 -17.24
N PRO A 22 -3.36 10.28 -18.11
CA PRO A 22 -2.87 8.96 -17.73
C PRO A 22 -1.80 9.01 -16.64
N ASP A 23 -0.93 10.03 -16.63
CA ASP A 23 0.05 10.19 -15.55
C ASP A 23 -0.62 10.48 -14.20
N LEU A 24 -1.69 11.28 -14.20
CA LEU A 24 -2.47 11.57 -13.00
C LEU A 24 -3.18 10.31 -12.49
N VAL A 25 -3.84 9.57 -13.38
CA VAL A 25 -4.50 8.29 -13.03
C VAL A 25 -3.48 7.28 -12.51
N HIS A 26 -2.30 7.19 -13.14
CA HIS A 26 -1.24 6.32 -12.69
C HIS A 26 -0.68 6.76 -11.32
N ALA A 27 -0.50 8.06 -11.09
CA ALA A 27 -0.08 8.59 -9.80
C ALA A 27 -1.09 8.31 -8.69
N ILE A 28 -2.39 8.49 -8.97
CA ILE A 28 -3.48 8.17 -8.03
C ILE A 28 -3.49 6.68 -7.74
N ALA A 29 -3.41 5.81 -8.74
CA ALA A 29 -3.40 4.36 -8.54
C ALA A 29 -2.17 3.87 -7.74
N GLN A 30 -0.99 4.46 -7.98
CA GLN A 30 0.21 4.17 -7.20
C GLN A 30 0.05 4.60 -5.74
N ARG A 31 -0.51 5.80 -5.53
CA ARG A 31 -0.79 6.33 -4.20
C ARG A 31 -1.80 5.46 -3.46
N ASP A 32 -2.88 5.04 -4.12
CA ASP A 32 -3.94 4.24 -3.51
C ASP A 32 -3.43 2.87 -3.09
N LYS A 33 -2.56 2.22 -3.90
CA LYS A 33 -1.87 0.98 -3.51
C LYS A 33 -1.02 1.15 -2.25
N VAL A 34 -0.28 2.26 -2.16
CA VAL A 34 0.54 2.57 -0.98
C VAL A 34 -0.34 2.77 0.26
N PHE A 35 -1.45 3.51 0.13
CA PHE A 35 -2.39 3.72 1.22
C PHE A 35 -3.07 2.43 1.68
N GLU A 36 -3.44 1.56 0.75
CA GLU A 36 -4.06 0.27 1.07
C GLU A 36 -3.08 -0.62 1.84
N GLN A 37 -1.82 -0.67 1.42
CA GLN A 37 -0.76 -1.36 2.17
C GLN A 37 -0.56 -0.76 3.57
N GLN A 38 -0.48 0.56 3.69
CA GLN A 38 -0.36 1.23 4.99
C GLN A 38 -1.55 0.90 5.90
N LYS A 39 -2.77 0.89 5.37
CA LYS A 39 -3.97 0.55 6.14
C LYS A 39 -3.89 -0.89 6.67
N ILE A 40 -3.49 -1.85 5.83
CA ILE A 40 -3.34 -3.25 6.24
C ILE A 40 -2.31 -3.37 7.37
N PHE A 41 -1.16 -2.69 7.26
CA PHE A 41 -0.14 -2.70 8.31
C PHE A 41 -0.58 -2.02 9.60
N ALA A 42 -1.31 -0.90 9.51
CA ALA A 42 -1.86 -0.21 10.67
C ALA A 42 -2.93 -1.06 11.39
N ASP A 43 -3.78 -1.75 10.64
CA ASP A 43 -4.78 -2.67 11.19
C ASP A 43 -4.09 -3.90 11.83
N LEU A 44 -3.04 -4.44 11.20
CA LEU A 44 -2.22 -5.52 11.77
C LEU A 44 -1.56 -5.09 13.09
N GLY A 45 -0.95 -3.90 13.15
CA GLY A 45 -0.33 -3.38 14.37
C GLY A 45 -1.33 -3.23 15.51
N LYS A 46 -2.51 -2.66 15.25
CA LYS A 46 -3.59 -2.58 16.25
C LYS A 46 -4.06 -3.95 16.73
N ASN A 47 -4.14 -4.93 15.83
CA ASN A 47 -4.52 -6.29 16.20
C ASN A 47 -3.47 -6.95 17.09
N ILE A 48 -2.18 -6.78 16.78
CA ILE A 48 -1.06 -7.27 17.61
C ILE A 48 -1.07 -6.62 18.99
N GLU A 49 -1.22 -5.29 19.07
CA GLU A 49 -1.33 -4.58 20.36
C GLU A 49 -2.53 -5.05 21.19
N ASN A 50 -3.66 -5.30 20.53
CA ASN A 50 -4.85 -5.83 21.21
C ASN A 50 -4.62 -7.26 21.71
N LEU A 51 -3.93 -8.11 20.94
CA LEU A 51 -3.57 -9.46 21.37
C LEU A 51 -2.61 -9.43 22.57
N GLU A 52 -1.61 -8.55 22.53
CA GLU A 52 -0.63 -8.36 23.62
C GLU A 52 -1.31 -7.87 24.90
N LYS A 53 -2.13 -6.81 24.82
CA LYS A 53 -2.86 -6.24 25.98
C LYS A 53 -3.80 -7.22 26.65
N ASN A 54 -4.43 -8.09 25.88
CA ASN A 54 -5.36 -9.08 26.42
C ASN A 54 -4.64 -10.39 26.84
N SER A 55 -3.33 -10.52 26.59
CA SER A 55 -2.52 -11.72 26.90
C SER A 55 -3.22 -13.02 26.51
N VAL A 56 -3.91 -12.99 25.36
CA VAL A 56 -4.79 -14.09 24.92
C VAL A 56 -3.91 -15.19 24.37
N THR A 57 -3.62 -16.20 25.18
CA THR A 57 -2.83 -17.37 24.74
C THR A 57 -3.58 -18.21 23.71
N SER A 58 -4.92 -18.20 23.71
CA SER A 58 -5.75 -18.93 22.76
C SER A 58 -6.86 -18.05 22.19
N LEU A 59 -6.89 -17.84 20.86
CA LEU A 59 -7.89 -16.99 20.20
C LEU A 59 -8.90 -17.84 19.43
N ARG A 60 -10.18 -17.72 19.77
CA ARG A 60 -11.28 -18.29 18.96
C ARG A 60 -11.82 -17.22 18.04
N THR A 61 -11.70 -17.42 16.72
CA THR A 61 -12.13 -16.44 15.72
C THR A 61 -12.99 -17.08 14.64
N LEU A 62 -13.85 -16.27 14.01
CA LEU A 62 -14.61 -16.68 12.84
C LEU A 62 -13.87 -16.21 11.58
N VAL A 63 -13.33 -17.17 10.83
CA VAL A 63 -12.61 -16.92 9.58
C VAL A 63 -13.61 -17.03 8.43
N ASN A 64 -13.67 -15.99 7.59
CA ASN A 64 -14.47 -16.02 6.37
C ASN A 64 -13.72 -16.82 5.29
N LEU A 65 -14.34 -17.90 4.79
CA LEU A 65 -13.79 -18.76 3.74
C LEU A 65 -14.20 -18.32 2.32
N GLY A 66 -15.12 -17.36 2.21
CA GLY A 66 -15.72 -16.88 0.97
C GLY A 66 -17.24 -17.08 0.93
N SER A 67 -17.93 -16.30 0.09
CA SER A 67 -19.39 -16.41 -0.13
C SER A 67 -20.24 -16.39 1.15
N GLU A 68 -19.87 -15.54 2.12
CA GLU A 68 -20.52 -15.45 3.44
C GLU A 68 -20.47 -16.75 4.27
N VAL A 69 -19.58 -17.67 3.93
CA VAL A 69 -19.32 -18.87 4.72
C VAL A 69 -18.24 -18.55 5.75
N TYR A 70 -18.58 -18.72 7.03
CA TYR A 70 -17.68 -18.49 8.15
C TYR A 70 -17.35 -19.81 8.84
N LEU A 71 -16.06 -20.05 9.09
CA LEU A 71 -15.56 -21.19 9.84
C LEU A 71 -15.02 -20.72 11.18
N GLN A 72 -15.35 -21.46 12.23
CA GLN A 72 -14.80 -21.21 13.54
C GLN A 72 -13.41 -21.83 13.66
N ALA A 73 -12.40 -20.98 13.80
CA ALA A 73 -11.02 -21.38 14.01
C ALA A 73 -10.62 -21.12 15.47
N GLU A 74 -9.80 -22.03 15.99
CA GLU A 74 -9.15 -21.88 17.29
C GLU A 74 -7.65 -21.78 17.03
N VAL A 75 -7.06 -20.69 17.49
CA VAL A 75 -5.63 -20.42 17.40
C VAL A 75 -5.02 -20.77 18.75
N PRO A 76 -4.25 -21.87 18.84
CA PRO A 76 -3.71 -22.37 20.11
C PRO A 76 -2.54 -21.55 20.66
N ASP A 77 -1.86 -20.79 19.79
CA ASP A 77 -0.80 -19.87 20.18
C ASP A 77 -0.87 -18.61 19.31
N THR A 78 -1.00 -17.45 19.97
CA THR A 78 -1.08 -16.14 19.32
C THR A 78 0.25 -15.39 19.35
N GLN A 79 1.28 -15.93 20.02
CA GLN A 79 2.58 -15.27 20.19
C GLN A 79 3.38 -15.23 18.89
N HIS A 80 3.09 -16.16 17.99
CA HIS A 80 3.73 -16.29 16.69
C HIS A 80 2.76 -15.92 15.57
N ILE A 81 3.19 -14.99 14.71
CA ILE A 81 2.44 -14.59 13.53
C ILE A 81 3.29 -14.79 12.28
N PHE A 82 2.65 -15.19 11.18
CA PHE A 82 3.30 -15.29 9.88
C PHE A 82 3.11 -13.98 9.11
N VAL A 83 4.23 -13.33 8.78
CA VAL A 83 4.22 -12.11 7.95
C VAL A 83 4.83 -12.42 6.60
N ASP A 84 4.11 -12.07 5.53
CA ASP A 84 4.63 -12.14 4.17
C ASP A 84 5.72 -11.07 3.98
N VAL A 85 6.95 -11.52 3.75
CA VAL A 85 8.10 -10.63 3.52
C VAL A 85 8.28 -10.25 2.04
N GLY A 86 7.62 -10.98 1.15
CA GLY A 86 7.67 -10.86 -0.31
C GLY A 86 8.11 -12.16 -0.98
N PHE A 87 7.94 -12.23 -2.30
CA PHE A 87 8.35 -13.37 -3.13
C PHE A 87 7.73 -14.73 -2.72
N GLY A 88 6.59 -14.71 -2.03
CA GLY A 88 5.91 -15.92 -1.55
C GLY A 88 6.52 -16.51 -0.27
N PHE A 89 7.48 -15.83 0.35
CA PHE A 89 8.05 -16.25 1.63
C PHE A 89 7.29 -15.64 2.79
N HIS A 90 6.97 -16.49 3.76
CA HIS A 90 6.33 -16.12 5.00
C HIS A 90 7.32 -16.40 6.13
N VAL A 91 7.55 -15.40 6.97
CA VAL A 91 8.45 -15.51 8.12
C VAL A 91 7.62 -15.47 9.39
N GLU A 92 7.95 -16.36 10.31
CA GLU A 92 7.38 -16.38 11.65
C GLU A 92 8.02 -15.28 12.49
N PHE A 93 7.20 -14.41 13.06
CA PHE A 93 7.61 -13.30 13.91
C PHE A 93 6.91 -13.35 15.25
N THR A 94 7.61 -12.89 16.28
CA THR A 94 7.01 -12.54 17.58
C THR A 94 6.33 -11.16 17.51
N TRP A 95 5.49 -10.82 18.50
CA TRP A 95 4.82 -9.51 18.56
C TRP A 95 5.79 -8.32 18.42
N SER A 96 6.89 -8.34 19.17
CA SER A 96 7.87 -7.26 19.17
C SER A 96 8.60 -7.13 17.82
N GLU A 97 8.93 -8.26 17.19
CA GLU A 97 9.57 -8.27 15.87
C GLU A 97 8.61 -7.82 14.78
N ALA A 98 7.34 -8.21 14.87
CA ALA A 98 6.30 -7.78 13.96
C ALA A 98 6.06 -6.26 14.01
N LEU A 99 6.00 -5.67 15.20
CA LEU A 99 5.87 -4.22 15.38
C LEU A 99 7.08 -3.48 14.78
N ASN A 100 8.30 -3.94 15.08
CA ASN A 100 9.52 -3.38 14.50
C ASN A 100 9.56 -3.53 12.97
N TYR A 101 9.04 -4.63 12.43
CA TYR A 101 8.95 -4.84 11.00
C TYR A 101 7.94 -3.90 10.34
N ILE A 102 6.79 -3.67 10.96
CA ILE A 102 5.77 -2.71 10.49
C ILE A 102 6.39 -1.31 10.38
N GLU A 103 7.06 -0.83 11.42
CA GLU A 103 7.72 0.49 11.41
C GLU A 103 8.74 0.60 10.26
N LYS A 104 9.61 -0.41 10.10
CA LYS A 104 10.60 -0.43 9.01
C LYS A 104 9.96 -0.48 7.62
N ARG A 105 8.84 -1.20 7.48
CA ARG A 105 8.11 -1.32 6.22
C ARG A 105 7.45 0.01 5.86
N GLU A 106 6.84 0.70 6.83
CA GLU A 106 6.27 2.04 6.65
C GLU A 106 7.33 3.06 6.24
N GLU A 107 8.48 3.08 6.92
CA GLU A 107 9.58 3.97 6.58
C GLU A 107 10.09 3.71 5.15
N LYS A 108 10.21 2.44 4.75
CA LYS A 108 10.63 2.06 3.41
C LYS A 108 9.62 2.45 2.34
N ILE A 109 8.32 2.27 2.61
CA ILE A 109 7.23 2.71 1.73
C ILE A 109 7.23 4.24 1.59
N ALA A 110 7.41 4.97 2.70
CA ALA A 110 7.49 6.43 2.68
C ALA A 110 8.70 6.93 1.87
N ARG A 111 9.87 6.28 2.00
CA ARG A 111 11.06 6.58 1.19
C ARG A 111 10.82 6.33 -0.30
N LEU A 112 10.25 5.18 -0.66
CA LEU A 112 9.92 4.86 -2.05
C LEU A 112 8.91 5.84 -2.64
N ALA A 113 7.90 6.26 -1.87
CA ALA A 113 6.95 7.28 -2.28
C ALA A 113 7.64 8.63 -2.51
N CYS A 114 8.59 9.01 -1.64
CA CYS A 114 9.38 10.23 -1.79
C CYS A 114 10.26 10.19 -3.05
N GLU A 115 10.98 9.09 -3.29
CA GLU A 115 11.81 8.89 -4.48
C GLU A 115 11.01 8.92 -5.78
N LEU A 116 9.85 8.24 -5.83
CA LEU A 116 8.96 8.25 -6.99
C LEU A 116 8.42 9.66 -7.28
N THR A 117 8.12 10.43 -6.23
CA THR A 117 7.66 11.81 -6.36
C THR A 117 8.77 12.69 -6.93
N LEU A 118 9.99 12.61 -6.39
CA LEU A 118 11.16 13.37 -6.88
C LEU A 118 11.51 13.04 -8.34
N HIS A 119 11.47 11.74 -8.70
CA HIS A 119 11.80 11.31 -10.05
C HIS A 119 10.72 11.73 -11.07
N LYS A 120 9.42 11.71 -10.69
CA LYS A 120 8.34 12.26 -11.52
C LYS A 120 8.49 13.77 -11.72
N PHE A 121 8.87 14.52 -10.70
CA PHE A 121 9.13 15.97 -10.82
C PHE A 121 10.29 16.28 -11.79
N GLN A 122 11.35 15.47 -11.80
CA GLN A 122 12.48 15.66 -12.73
C GLN A 122 12.11 15.36 -14.19
N ILE A 123 11.27 14.35 -14.43
CA ILE A 123 10.79 14.03 -15.79
C ILE A 123 9.86 15.15 -16.29
N HIS A 124 8.98 15.69 -15.43
CA HIS A 124 8.08 16.77 -15.80
C HIS A 124 8.83 18.08 -16.12
N ARG A 125 9.96 18.33 -15.46
CA ARG A 125 10.79 19.51 -15.71
C ARG A 125 11.65 19.42 -16.98
N LYS A 126 11.87 18.22 -17.52
CA LYS A 126 12.57 17.99 -18.80
C LYS A 126 11.62 17.89 -20.01
N GLY A 127 10.30 17.86 -19.77
CA GLY A 127 9.26 17.75 -20.80
C GLY A 127 8.57 19.07 -21.16
N ILE A 128 9.03 20.20 -20.60
CA ILE A 128 8.59 21.56 -20.93
C ILE A 128 9.70 22.26 -21.71
#